data_AF-A0A7K3GIV4-F1
#
_entry.id   AF-A0A7K3GIV4-F1
#
_cell.length_a   1.000
_cell.length_b   1.000
_cell.length_c   1.000
_cell.angle_alpha   90.00
_cell.angle_beta   90.00
_cell.angle_gamma   90.00
#
_symmetry.space_group_name_H-M   'P 1'
#
loop_
_entity.id
_entity.type
_entity.pdbx_description
1 polymer ?
#
loop_
_entity_poly.entity_id
_entity_poly.type
_entity_poly.pdbx_seq_one_letter_code
_entity_poly.pdbx_strand_id
1 'polypeptide(L)'
;MAITALPPDTEADIARVTEALAMITPRWNVRILLALSGPPLRYSELAAKVSWLQNGQLHPKLKSLCDAGLVERTEHTARHVTYGHTERATALLPVLPMIVTWAEEHLEKADRPLPAIEQIEDSLTLLTRRHAAAILWVLKSREEVSGRVLARIVMPSSDWTNIYPPLRQLVADGLADTEGNGRPYRLSAAGAALGPVLGTLSAWAAGQPLDQAAHHPVWGQPQAKSKPRPWVSSQSRPGPAALPPARAVGSSPAWHHRDLFSHAVAGRPTAAIPAGGPRR
;
A
#
# COMPACT_ATOMS: atom_id res chain seq x y z
N MET A 1 -27.00 2.08 3.47
CA MET A 1 -25.75 2.25 4.24
C MET A 1 -25.35 3.71 4.20
N ALA A 2 -25.03 4.31 5.35
CA ALA A 2 -24.64 5.71 5.43
C ALA A 2 -23.42 5.97 4.55
N ILE A 3 -23.53 6.97 3.66
CA ILE A 3 -22.40 7.43 2.85
C ILE A 3 -21.59 8.33 3.78
N THR A 4 -20.82 7.69 4.67
CA THR A 4 -19.98 8.42 5.62
C THR A 4 -18.84 9.06 4.83
N ALA A 5 -18.62 10.36 5.07
CA ALA A 5 -17.43 11.08 4.63
C ALA A 5 -16.15 10.36 5.08
N LEU A 6 -14.99 10.76 4.54
CA LEU A 6 -13.72 10.21 5.00
C LEU A 6 -13.47 10.63 6.46
N PRO A 7 -12.85 9.76 7.28
CA PRO A 7 -12.37 10.19 8.58
C PRO A 7 -11.41 11.39 8.43
N PRO A 8 -11.43 12.37 9.36
CA PRO A 8 -10.62 13.58 9.24
C PRO A 8 -9.11 13.29 9.14
N ASP A 9 -8.64 12.24 9.82
CA ASP A 9 -7.23 11.82 9.73
C ASP A 9 -6.86 11.36 8.31
N THR A 10 -7.78 10.67 7.63
CA THR A 10 -7.59 10.24 6.25
C THR A 10 -7.62 11.40 5.27
N GLU A 11 -8.48 12.40 5.48
CA GLU A 11 -8.47 13.63 4.67
C GLU A 11 -7.14 14.39 4.82
N ALA A 12 -6.63 14.49 6.05
CA ALA A 12 -5.34 15.10 6.31
C ALA A 12 -4.17 14.33 5.69
N ASP A 13 -4.20 12.99 5.70
CA ASP A 13 -3.21 12.14 5.02
C ASP A 13 -3.21 12.39 3.51
N ILE A 14 -4.39 12.37 2.89
CA ILE A 14 -4.54 12.61 1.45
C ILE A 14 -4.00 14.00 1.07
N ALA A 15 -4.33 15.03 1.86
CA ALA A 15 -3.84 16.39 1.62
C ALA A 15 -2.31 16.45 1.71
N ARG A 16 -1.72 15.89 2.78
CA ARG A 16 -0.27 15.82 2.98
C ARG A 16 0.46 15.10 1.85
N VAL A 17 -0.04 13.95 1.42
CA VAL A 17 0.57 13.18 0.33
C VAL A 17 0.43 13.90 -1.00
N THR A 18 -0.72 14.52 -1.25
CA THR A 18 -0.94 15.33 -2.46
C THR A 18 0.04 16.50 -2.50
N GLU A 19 0.27 17.17 -1.37
CA GLU A 19 1.25 18.25 -1.25
C GLU A 19 2.68 17.74 -1.48
N ALA A 20 3.06 16.63 -0.83
CA ALA A 20 4.37 16.01 -1.00
C ALA A 20 4.67 15.67 -2.46
N LEU A 21 3.71 15.06 -3.16
CA LEU A 21 3.81 14.79 -4.59
C LEU A 21 3.93 16.08 -5.40
N ALA A 22 3.13 17.11 -5.09
CA ALA A 22 3.18 18.40 -5.76
C ALA A 22 4.52 19.15 -5.60
N MET A 23 5.31 18.86 -4.54
CA MET A 23 6.65 19.42 -4.37
C MET A 23 7.67 18.81 -5.35
N ILE A 24 7.57 17.52 -5.65
CA ILE A 24 8.58 16.77 -6.44
C ILE A 24 8.22 16.59 -7.91
N THR A 25 6.93 16.52 -8.25
CA THR A 25 6.49 16.31 -9.63
C THR A 25 6.78 17.45 -10.62
N PRO A 26 6.87 18.74 -10.24
CA PRO A 26 7.13 19.80 -11.21
C PRO A 26 8.37 19.49 -12.03
N ARG A 27 8.25 19.70 -13.36
CA ARG A 27 9.27 19.31 -14.33
C ARG A 27 10.67 19.74 -13.88
N TRP A 28 11.61 18.80 -13.87
CA TRP A 28 13.00 18.95 -13.44
C TRP A 28 13.29 18.98 -11.94
N ASN A 29 12.29 19.07 -11.06
CA ASN A 29 12.55 19.13 -9.61
C ASN A 29 13.29 17.87 -9.13
N VAL A 30 12.80 16.67 -9.47
CA VAL A 30 13.49 15.40 -9.15
C VAL A 30 14.91 15.38 -9.70
N ARG A 31 15.12 15.79 -10.97
CA ARG A 31 16.47 15.81 -11.59
C ARG A 31 17.43 16.74 -10.86
N ILE A 32 16.97 17.92 -10.44
CA ILE A 32 17.77 18.89 -9.68
C ILE A 32 18.09 18.34 -8.29
N LEU A 33 17.11 17.74 -7.60
CA LEU A 33 17.34 17.07 -6.32
C LEU A 33 18.37 15.95 -6.46
N LEU A 34 18.28 15.12 -7.49
CA LEU A 34 19.28 14.07 -7.74
C LEU A 34 20.66 14.66 -8.05
N ALA A 35 20.77 15.75 -8.80
CA ALA A 35 22.05 16.42 -9.10
C ALA A 35 22.72 17.03 -7.86
N LEU A 36 21.91 17.40 -6.85
CA LEU A 36 22.32 17.87 -5.54
C LEU A 36 22.67 16.73 -4.56
N SER A 37 22.54 15.46 -4.95
CA SER A 37 22.96 14.34 -4.10
C SER A 37 24.46 14.41 -3.86
N GLY A 38 24.85 14.58 -2.60
CA GLY A 38 26.23 14.75 -2.16
C GLY A 38 26.46 16.07 -1.43
N PRO A 39 27.70 16.60 -1.42
CA PRO A 39 28.01 17.84 -0.71
C PRO A 39 27.31 19.05 -1.36
N PRO A 40 27.00 20.11 -0.57
CA PRO A 40 26.40 21.33 -1.10
C PRO A 40 27.19 21.94 -2.25
N LEU A 41 26.50 22.39 -3.29
CA LEU A 41 27.08 22.92 -4.52
C LEU A 41 26.82 24.42 -4.67
N ARG A 42 27.77 25.15 -5.27
CA ARG A 42 27.50 26.50 -5.77
C ARG A 42 26.55 26.46 -6.95
N TYR A 43 25.89 27.59 -7.23
CA TYR A 43 25.01 27.72 -8.39
C TYR A 43 25.69 27.31 -9.70
N SER A 44 26.93 27.75 -9.94
CA SER A 44 27.69 27.44 -11.16
C SER A 44 28.01 25.96 -11.31
N GLU A 45 28.32 25.28 -10.20
CA GLU A 45 28.62 23.84 -10.17
C GLU A 45 27.35 23.03 -10.45
N LEU A 46 26.23 23.41 -9.83
CA LEU A 46 24.94 22.79 -10.11
C LEU A 46 24.52 23.04 -11.56
N ALA A 47 24.64 24.28 -12.06
CA ALA A 47 24.31 24.64 -13.44
C ALA A 47 25.10 23.81 -14.46
N ALA A 48 26.37 23.51 -14.18
CA ALA A 48 27.17 22.61 -15.00
C ALA A 48 26.63 21.17 -15.00
N LYS A 49 26.16 20.66 -13.83
CA LYS A 49 25.53 19.33 -13.73
C LYS A 49 24.18 19.23 -14.43
N VAL A 50 23.45 20.34 -14.57
CA VAL A 50 22.12 20.38 -15.22
C VAL A 50 22.13 21.22 -16.50
N SER A 51 23.19 21.08 -17.30
CA SER A 51 23.44 21.88 -18.51
C SER A 51 22.37 21.78 -19.61
N TRP A 52 21.47 20.81 -19.53
CA TRP A 52 20.29 20.70 -20.40
C TRP A 52 19.17 21.71 -20.06
N LEU A 53 19.22 22.36 -18.90
CA LEU A 53 18.30 23.44 -18.55
C LEU A 53 18.67 24.72 -19.32
N GLN A 54 17.65 25.40 -19.86
CA GLN A 54 17.87 26.67 -20.54
C GLN A 54 18.28 27.75 -19.54
N ASN A 55 18.99 28.77 -20.03
CA ASN A 55 19.41 29.91 -19.23
C ASN A 55 18.22 30.52 -18.46
N GLY A 56 18.42 30.76 -17.16
CA GLY A 56 17.38 31.31 -16.28
C GLY A 56 16.33 30.32 -15.77
N GLN A 57 16.34 29.04 -16.21
CA GLN A 57 15.37 28.05 -15.70
C GLN A 57 15.75 27.47 -14.33
N LEU A 58 17.04 27.42 -14.00
CA LEU A 58 17.51 26.82 -12.74
C LEU A 58 17.14 27.66 -11.51
N HIS A 59 17.29 28.99 -11.59
CA HIS A 59 17.00 29.89 -10.47
C HIS A 59 15.57 29.78 -9.92
N PRO A 60 14.49 29.88 -10.73
CA PRO A 60 13.12 29.75 -10.22
C PRO A 60 12.84 28.36 -9.65
N LYS A 61 13.49 27.31 -10.17
CA LYS A 61 13.35 25.94 -9.65
C LYS A 61 14.04 25.75 -8.31
N LEU A 62 15.27 26.26 -8.17
CA LEU A 62 15.96 26.30 -6.88
C LEU A 62 15.18 27.10 -5.87
N LYS A 63 14.64 28.26 -6.25
CA LYS A 63 13.77 29.04 -5.37
C LYS A 63 12.55 28.24 -4.93
N SER A 64 11.84 27.62 -5.85
CA SER A 64 10.68 26.77 -5.52
C SER A 64 11.04 25.60 -4.61
N LEU A 65 12.19 24.95 -4.81
CA LEU A 65 12.67 23.87 -3.95
C LEU A 65 13.11 24.36 -2.56
N CYS A 66 13.64 25.59 -2.47
CA CYS A 66 13.92 26.23 -1.18
C CYS A 66 12.63 26.59 -0.45
N ASP A 67 11.66 27.18 -1.15
CA ASP A 67 10.36 27.56 -0.61
C ASP A 67 9.58 26.31 -0.13
N ALA A 68 9.74 25.17 -0.81
CA ALA A 68 9.21 23.86 -0.40
C ALA A 68 10.01 23.17 0.72
N GLY A 69 11.12 23.75 1.17
CA GLY A 69 11.97 23.19 2.22
C GLY A 69 12.71 21.91 1.81
N LEU A 70 12.92 21.66 0.52
CA LEU A 70 13.67 20.52 -0.01
C LEU A 70 15.13 20.86 -0.33
N VAL A 71 15.43 22.15 -0.55
CA VAL A 71 16.80 22.62 -0.77
C VAL A 71 17.12 23.71 0.23
N GLU A 72 18.29 23.64 0.84
CA GLU A 72 18.82 24.69 1.71
C GLU A 72 19.74 25.60 0.91
N ARG A 73 19.54 26.91 1.02
CA ARG A 73 20.47 27.94 0.52
C ARG A 73 21.31 28.46 1.68
N THR A 74 22.59 28.11 1.72
CA THR A 74 23.53 28.57 2.74
C THR A 74 24.42 29.68 2.20
N GLU A 75 24.39 30.85 2.83
CA GLU A 75 25.27 31.97 2.50
C GLU A 75 26.47 31.98 3.44
N HIS A 76 27.65 31.67 2.91
CA HIS A 76 28.89 31.69 3.69
C HIS A 76 29.54 33.08 3.66
N THR A 77 29.46 33.75 2.51
CA THR A 77 29.83 35.17 2.32
C THR A 77 28.96 35.78 1.22
N ALA A 78 28.99 37.10 1.05
CA ALA A 78 28.25 37.79 -0.02
C ALA A 78 28.54 37.29 -1.45
N ARG A 79 29.68 36.60 -1.67
CA ARG A 79 30.06 36.00 -2.97
C ARG A 79 30.09 34.47 -2.96
N HIS A 80 29.73 33.84 -1.85
CA HIS A 80 29.80 32.40 -1.68
C HIS A 80 28.49 31.87 -1.10
N VAL A 81 27.67 31.32 -1.98
CA VAL A 81 26.39 30.70 -1.65
C VAL A 81 26.38 29.27 -2.16
N THR A 82 25.96 28.33 -1.33
CA THR A 82 25.82 26.91 -1.67
C THR A 82 24.37 26.46 -1.52
N TYR A 83 24.03 25.41 -2.25
CA TYR A 83 22.74 24.74 -2.25
C TYR A 83 22.93 23.27 -1.91
N GLY A 84 22.16 22.75 -0.96
CA GLY A 84 22.21 21.34 -0.55
C GLY A 84 20.83 20.80 -0.23
N HIS A 85 20.71 19.50 0.02
CA HIS A 85 19.47 18.93 0.56
C HIS A 85 19.26 19.40 1.99
N THR A 86 18.00 19.67 2.34
CA THR A 86 17.58 19.69 3.74
C THR A 86 17.47 18.27 4.27
N GLU A 87 17.42 18.10 5.60
CA GLU A 87 17.08 16.80 6.21
C GLU A 87 15.76 16.25 5.68
N ARG A 88 14.79 17.14 5.43
CA ARG A 88 13.49 16.81 4.85
C ARG A 88 13.65 16.20 3.44
N ALA A 89 14.49 16.77 2.57
CA ALA A 89 14.76 16.17 1.28
C ALA A 89 15.52 14.85 1.38
N THR A 90 16.52 14.75 2.26
CA THR A 90 17.25 13.49 2.49
C THR A 90 16.32 12.36 2.93
N ALA A 91 15.33 12.66 3.77
CA ALA A 91 14.30 11.70 4.16
C ALA A 91 13.28 11.37 3.04
N LEU A 92 13.10 12.26 2.06
CA LEU A 92 12.16 12.03 0.94
C LEU A 92 12.77 11.15 -0.15
N LEU A 93 14.04 11.38 -0.50
CA LEU A 93 14.69 10.75 -1.65
C LEU A 93 14.61 9.22 -1.71
N PRO A 94 14.60 8.47 -0.60
CA PRO A 94 14.39 7.02 -0.61
C PRO A 94 13.05 6.57 -1.24
N VAL A 95 12.06 7.46 -1.39
CA VAL A 95 10.81 7.13 -2.09
C VAL A 95 11.01 6.92 -3.59
N LEU A 96 12.00 7.58 -4.19
CA LEU A 96 12.24 7.54 -5.64
C LEU A 96 12.56 6.13 -6.15
N PRO A 97 13.51 5.36 -5.57
CA PRO A 97 13.72 3.97 -5.96
C PRO A 97 12.49 3.08 -5.71
N MET A 98 11.66 3.36 -4.69
CA MET A 98 10.42 2.60 -4.47
C MET A 98 9.42 2.80 -5.61
N ILE A 99 9.34 4.02 -6.15
CA ILE A 99 8.53 4.33 -7.33
C ILE A 99 9.05 3.57 -8.55
N VAL A 100 10.37 3.52 -8.75
CA VAL A 100 10.98 2.74 -9.86
C VAL A 100 10.62 1.26 -9.74
N THR A 101 10.86 0.63 -8.58
CA THR A 101 10.53 -0.79 -8.37
C THR A 101 9.06 -1.07 -8.65
N TRP A 102 8.15 -0.22 -8.15
CA TRP A 102 6.73 -0.35 -8.44
C TRP A 102 6.42 -0.22 -9.94
N ALA A 103 7.03 0.76 -10.62
CA ALA A 103 6.82 0.99 -12.04
C ALA A 103 7.27 -0.20 -12.89
N GLU A 104 8.44 -0.77 -12.60
CA GLU A 104 9.00 -1.92 -13.32
C GLU A 104 8.16 -3.20 -13.16
N GLU A 105 7.50 -3.36 -12.01
CA GLU A 105 6.66 -4.51 -11.69
C GLU A 105 5.24 -4.39 -12.26
N HIS A 106 4.68 -3.17 -12.32
CA HIS A 106 3.25 -2.97 -12.51
C HIS A 106 2.84 -2.14 -13.72
N LEU A 107 3.71 -1.29 -14.26
CA LEU A 107 3.41 -0.54 -15.47
C LEU A 107 3.76 -1.37 -16.71
N GLU A 108 3.11 -1.04 -17.83
CA GLU A 108 3.41 -1.70 -19.10
C GLU A 108 4.89 -1.57 -19.43
N LYS A 109 5.51 -2.71 -19.74
CA LYS A 109 6.90 -2.75 -20.17
C LYS A 109 6.98 -2.18 -21.57
N ALA A 110 7.54 -0.98 -21.69
CA ALA A 110 7.91 -0.45 -22.99
C ALA A 110 8.85 -1.41 -23.71
N ASP A 111 8.80 -1.42 -25.05
CA ASP A 111 9.67 -2.24 -25.91
C ASP A 111 11.17 -2.08 -25.57
N ARG A 112 11.53 -0.93 -25.00
CA ARG A 112 12.83 -0.64 -24.43
C ARG A 112 12.69 -0.20 -22.97
N PRO A 113 13.53 -0.72 -22.03
CA PRO A 113 13.51 -0.26 -20.65
C PRO A 113 13.82 1.24 -20.58
N LEU A 114 12.90 2.01 -19.99
CA LEU A 114 13.04 3.43 -19.76
C LEU A 114 14.12 3.71 -18.69
N PRO A 115 14.89 4.80 -18.81
CA PRO A 115 15.76 5.25 -17.72
C PRO A 115 14.97 5.44 -16.42
N ALA A 116 15.56 5.09 -15.27
CA ALA A 116 14.91 5.20 -13.97
C ALA A 116 14.30 6.59 -13.69
N ILE A 117 14.95 7.66 -14.15
CA ILE A 117 14.45 9.02 -13.99
C ILE A 117 13.15 9.29 -14.77
N GLU A 118 13.01 8.72 -15.97
CA GLU A 118 11.79 8.84 -16.78
C GLU A 118 10.67 8.03 -16.13
N GLN A 119 10.96 6.83 -15.63
CA GLN A 119 10.00 6.01 -14.88
C GLN A 119 9.47 6.74 -13.64
N ILE A 120 10.36 7.43 -12.89
CA ILE A 120 9.97 8.26 -11.75
C ILE A 120 9.05 9.40 -12.19
N GLU A 121 9.44 10.17 -13.21
CA GLU A 121 8.67 11.32 -13.69
C GLU A 121 7.29 10.91 -14.22
N ASP A 122 7.21 9.81 -14.95
CA ASP A 122 5.95 9.26 -15.47
C ASP A 122 5.05 8.80 -14.32
N SER A 123 5.59 8.02 -13.38
CA SER A 123 4.84 7.53 -12.21
C SER A 123 4.34 8.68 -11.34
N LEU A 124 5.16 9.70 -11.08
CA LEU A 124 4.74 10.90 -10.35
C LEU A 124 3.64 11.66 -11.08
N THR A 125 3.68 11.69 -12.40
CA THR A 125 2.62 12.29 -13.23
C THR A 125 1.30 11.52 -13.06
N LEU A 126 1.34 10.19 -12.99
CA LEU A 126 0.16 9.36 -12.71
C LEU A 126 -0.44 9.68 -11.31
N LEU A 127 0.42 9.78 -10.30
CA LEU A 127 -0.01 9.97 -8.90
C LEU A 127 -0.51 11.38 -8.59
N THR A 128 -0.03 12.40 -9.32
CA THR A 128 -0.45 13.80 -9.14
C THR A 128 -1.67 14.21 -9.96
N ARG A 129 -2.20 13.31 -10.80
CA ARG A 129 -3.43 13.62 -11.55
C ARG A 129 -4.54 14.04 -10.59
N ARG A 130 -5.39 14.95 -11.06
CA ARG A 130 -6.47 15.53 -10.26
C ARG A 130 -7.33 14.42 -9.62
N HIS A 131 -7.46 14.46 -8.30
CA HIS A 131 -8.17 13.48 -7.45
C HIS A 131 -7.60 12.05 -7.40
N ALA A 132 -6.46 11.76 -8.05
CA ALA A 132 -5.91 10.40 -8.08
C ALA A 132 -5.64 9.84 -6.67
N ALA A 133 -4.86 10.55 -5.84
CA ALA A 133 -4.56 10.12 -4.47
C ALA A 133 -5.84 9.86 -3.66
N ALA A 134 -6.80 10.78 -3.68
CA ALA A 134 -8.05 10.64 -2.94
C ALA A 134 -8.88 9.43 -3.39
N ILE A 135 -9.00 9.21 -4.71
CA ILE A 135 -9.71 8.05 -5.27
C ILE A 135 -9.03 6.75 -4.83
N LEU A 136 -7.70 6.66 -4.96
CA LEU A 136 -6.93 5.49 -4.57
C LEU A 136 -7.10 5.18 -3.08
N TRP A 137 -7.09 6.19 -2.22
CA TRP A 137 -7.35 6.04 -0.78
C TRP A 137 -8.74 5.43 -0.50
N VAL A 138 -9.78 5.97 -1.16
CA VAL A 138 -11.16 5.47 -0.97
C VAL A 138 -11.27 4.03 -1.46
N LEU A 139 -10.71 3.72 -2.64
CA LEU A 139 -10.70 2.36 -3.20
C LEU A 139 -9.83 1.38 -2.39
N LYS A 140 -8.82 1.84 -1.66
CA LYS A 140 -8.05 1.00 -0.75
C LYS A 140 -8.82 0.71 0.54
N SER A 141 -9.54 1.71 1.05
CA SER A 141 -10.32 1.60 2.30
C SER A 141 -11.61 0.78 2.14
N ARG A 142 -12.06 0.55 0.90
CA ARG A 142 -13.32 -0.12 0.57
C ARG A 142 -13.08 -1.08 -0.59
N GLU A 143 -13.49 -2.34 -0.46
CA GLU A 143 -13.27 -3.34 -1.51
C GLU A 143 -13.88 -2.94 -2.87
N GLU A 144 -15.12 -2.48 -2.87
CA GLU A 144 -15.83 -2.02 -4.07
C GLU A 144 -16.64 -0.74 -3.80
N VAL A 145 -16.58 0.22 -4.73
CA VAL A 145 -17.27 1.51 -4.60
C VAL A 145 -17.84 2.00 -5.92
N SER A 146 -19.12 2.37 -5.95
CA SER A 146 -19.71 3.00 -7.13
C SER A 146 -19.18 4.42 -7.36
N GLY A 147 -19.08 4.84 -8.63
CA GLY A 147 -18.63 6.20 -8.99
C GLY A 147 -19.42 7.32 -8.30
N ARG A 148 -20.74 7.14 -8.11
CA ARG A 148 -21.59 8.11 -7.39
C ARG A 148 -21.22 8.25 -5.92
N VAL A 149 -20.85 7.15 -5.26
CA VAL A 149 -20.41 7.18 -3.87
C VAL A 149 -19.02 7.82 -3.77
N LEU A 150 -18.11 7.47 -4.69
CA LEU A 150 -16.79 8.10 -4.81
C LEU A 150 -16.90 9.62 -4.97
N ALA A 151 -17.76 10.09 -5.88
CA ALA A 151 -17.97 11.52 -6.10
C ALA A 151 -18.40 12.26 -4.83
N ARG A 152 -19.33 11.68 -4.06
CA ARG A 152 -19.83 12.28 -2.81
C ARG A 152 -18.74 12.38 -1.74
N ILE A 153 -17.78 11.46 -1.75
CA ILE A 153 -16.69 11.41 -0.77
C ILE A 153 -15.55 12.33 -1.18
N VAL A 154 -15.08 12.22 -2.44
CA VAL A 154 -13.88 12.91 -2.93
C VAL A 154 -14.16 14.34 -3.38
N MET A 155 -15.38 14.60 -3.84
CA MET A 155 -15.77 15.87 -4.47
C MET A 155 -17.16 16.34 -3.98
N PRO A 156 -17.37 16.53 -2.67
CA PRO A 156 -18.69 16.77 -2.09
C PRO A 156 -19.39 18.04 -2.63
N SER A 157 -18.60 19.03 -3.04
CA SER A 157 -19.10 20.33 -3.54
C SER A 157 -19.12 20.45 -5.07
N SER A 158 -18.86 19.36 -5.81
CA SER A 158 -18.80 19.38 -7.28
C SER A 158 -19.89 18.52 -7.92
N ASP A 159 -20.18 18.75 -9.20
CA ASP A 159 -21.02 17.83 -9.96
C ASP A 159 -20.39 16.43 -9.95
N TRP A 160 -21.19 15.43 -9.57
CA TRP A 160 -20.76 14.05 -9.41
C TRP A 160 -20.24 13.43 -10.71
N THR A 161 -20.66 13.93 -11.87
CA THR A 161 -20.17 13.47 -13.17
C THR A 161 -18.68 13.75 -13.40
N ASN A 162 -18.12 14.74 -12.69
CA ASN A 162 -16.70 15.10 -12.77
C ASN A 162 -15.75 14.03 -12.20
N ILE A 163 -16.28 13.02 -11.49
CA ILE A 163 -15.48 11.90 -11.00
C ILE A 163 -15.09 10.92 -12.11
N TYR A 164 -15.86 10.84 -13.19
CA TYR A 164 -15.65 9.81 -14.21
C TYR A 164 -14.40 10.03 -15.07
N PRO A 165 -14.04 11.26 -15.50
CA PRO A 165 -12.78 11.47 -16.19
C PRO A 165 -11.55 10.95 -15.42
N PRO A 166 -11.30 11.31 -14.14
CA PRO A 166 -10.17 10.75 -13.40
C PRO A 166 -10.31 9.25 -13.14
N LEU A 167 -11.52 8.71 -12.90
CA LEU A 167 -11.71 7.27 -12.74
C LEU A 167 -11.36 6.48 -14.01
N ARG A 168 -11.85 6.92 -15.18
CA ARG A 168 -11.50 6.28 -16.46
C ARG A 168 -10.01 6.33 -16.71
N GLN A 169 -9.36 7.43 -16.34
CA GLN A 169 -7.92 7.54 -16.48
C GLN A 169 -7.18 6.57 -15.55
N LEU A 170 -7.60 6.44 -14.28
CA LEU A 170 -7.01 5.46 -13.36
C LEU A 170 -7.21 4.01 -13.84
N VAL A 171 -8.33 3.72 -14.49
CA VAL A 171 -8.56 2.41 -15.13
C VAL A 171 -7.64 2.21 -16.33
N ALA A 172 -7.50 3.23 -17.19
CA ALA A 172 -6.58 3.18 -18.33
C ALA A 172 -5.11 3.06 -17.90
N ASP A 173 -4.73 3.71 -16.80
CA ASP A 173 -3.39 3.64 -16.19
C ASP A 173 -3.19 2.32 -15.38
N GLY A 174 -4.20 1.44 -15.35
CA GLY A 174 -4.13 0.15 -14.65
C GLY A 174 -4.15 0.24 -13.11
N LEU A 175 -4.46 1.40 -12.53
CA LEU A 175 -4.47 1.64 -11.07
C LEU A 175 -5.81 1.28 -10.40
N ALA A 176 -6.89 1.18 -11.17
CA ALA A 176 -8.20 0.78 -10.71
C ALA A 176 -8.85 -0.16 -11.73
N ASP A 177 -9.76 -1.02 -11.26
CA ASP A 177 -10.54 -1.90 -12.14
C ASP A 177 -12.02 -1.55 -12.06
N THR A 178 -12.74 -1.86 -13.13
CA THR A 178 -14.22 -1.89 -13.15
C THR A 178 -14.70 -2.95 -14.13
N GLU A 179 -15.86 -3.57 -13.85
CA GLU A 179 -16.50 -4.54 -14.76
C GLU A 179 -17.28 -3.87 -15.91
N GLY A 180 -17.03 -2.58 -16.15
CA GLY A 180 -17.64 -1.80 -17.22
C GLY A 180 -18.59 -0.72 -16.70
N ASN A 181 -19.38 -0.15 -17.62
CA ASN A 181 -20.17 1.04 -17.33
C ASN A 181 -21.19 0.82 -16.21
N GLY A 182 -21.16 1.69 -15.20
CA GLY A 182 -22.09 1.66 -14.06
C GLY A 182 -21.78 0.60 -13.00
N ARG A 183 -20.78 -0.25 -13.23
CA ARG A 183 -20.28 -1.22 -12.24
C ARG A 183 -19.43 -0.50 -11.19
N PRO A 184 -19.29 -1.07 -9.98
CA PRO A 184 -18.39 -0.50 -8.99
C PRO A 184 -16.94 -0.52 -9.48
N TYR A 185 -16.15 0.35 -8.88
CA TYR A 185 -14.71 0.41 -9.03
C TYR A 185 -14.06 -0.27 -7.83
N ARG A 186 -12.93 -0.94 -8.07
CA ARG A 186 -12.07 -1.51 -7.04
C ARG A 186 -10.63 -1.12 -7.33
N LEU A 187 -9.77 -1.20 -6.31
CA LEU A 187 -8.35 -1.01 -6.51
C LEU A 187 -7.76 -2.21 -7.28
N SER A 188 -6.94 -1.95 -8.30
CA SER A 188 -6.23 -3.01 -9.02
C SER A 188 -5.05 -3.55 -8.19
N ALA A 189 -4.42 -4.63 -8.64
CA ALA A 189 -3.18 -5.12 -8.03
C ALA A 189 -2.06 -4.06 -8.08
N ALA A 190 -1.90 -3.37 -9.21
CA ALA A 190 -0.93 -2.29 -9.39
C ALA A 190 -1.23 -1.10 -8.46
N GLY A 191 -2.50 -0.69 -8.35
CA GLY A 191 -2.92 0.37 -7.43
C GLY A 191 -2.69 -0.01 -5.96
N ALA A 192 -2.91 -1.27 -5.61
CA ALA A 192 -2.67 -1.78 -4.26
C ALA A 192 -1.17 -1.82 -3.90
N ALA A 193 -0.31 -2.08 -4.88
CA ALA A 193 1.14 -2.14 -4.73
C ALA A 193 1.80 -0.77 -4.51
N LEU A 194 1.07 0.34 -4.70
CA LEU A 194 1.53 1.69 -4.31
C LEU A 194 1.61 1.89 -2.79
N GLY A 195 1.16 0.92 -1.98
CA GLY A 195 1.11 1.02 -0.51
C GLY A 195 2.41 1.51 0.13
N PRO A 196 3.59 0.91 -0.17
CA PRO A 196 4.86 1.39 0.35
C PRO A 196 5.16 2.85 -0.03
N VAL A 197 4.90 3.25 -1.28
CA VAL A 197 5.12 4.64 -1.75
C VAL A 197 4.22 5.61 -1.01
N LEU A 198 2.91 5.37 -1.00
CA LEU A 198 1.92 6.28 -0.40
C LEU A 198 2.02 6.31 1.14
N GLY A 199 2.31 5.17 1.78
CA GLY A 199 2.58 5.09 3.21
C GLY A 199 3.84 5.84 3.61
N THR A 200 4.92 5.74 2.82
CA THR A 200 6.17 6.46 3.06
C THR A 200 6.01 7.96 2.88
N LEU A 201 5.31 8.40 1.83
CA LEU A 201 4.98 9.81 1.63
C LEU A 201 4.11 10.36 2.76
N SER A 202 3.14 9.57 3.25
CA SER A 202 2.29 9.95 4.38
C SER A 202 3.12 10.13 5.67
N ALA A 203 3.94 9.14 6.03
CA ALA A 203 4.82 9.20 7.19
C ALA A 203 5.79 10.39 7.10
N TRP A 204 6.46 10.55 5.96
CA TRP A 204 7.37 11.65 5.69
C TRP A 204 6.70 13.03 5.82
N ALA A 205 5.52 13.19 5.21
CA ALA A 205 4.80 14.46 5.23
C ALA A 205 4.27 14.80 6.64
N ALA A 206 4.01 13.79 7.47
CA ALA A 206 3.67 13.95 8.88
C ALA A 206 4.89 14.14 9.80
N GLY A 207 6.11 14.20 9.25
CA GLY A 207 7.36 14.29 10.02
C GLY A 207 7.66 13.05 10.86
N GLN A 208 7.05 11.91 10.52
CA GLN A 208 7.28 10.64 11.19
C GLN A 208 8.46 9.88 10.56
N PRO A 209 9.16 9.05 11.35
CA PRO A 209 10.10 8.06 10.84
C PRO A 209 9.50 7.18 9.72
N LEU A 210 10.29 6.89 8.68
CA LEU A 210 9.82 6.14 7.51
C LEU A 210 9.46 4.67 7.80
N ASP A 211 9.98 4.10 8.87
CA ASP A 211 9.62 2.74 9.34
C ASP A 211 8.16 2.65 9.80
N GLN A 212 7.53 3.77 10.17
CA GLN A 212 6.11 3.84 10.46
C GLN A 212 5.22 3.66 9.21
N ALA A 213 5.76 3.83 8.00
CA ALA A 213 5.01 3.66 6.75
C ALA A 213 4.35 2.28 6.66
N ALA A 214 5.02 1.23 7.13
CA ALA A 214 4.50 -0.14 7.13
C ALA A 214 3.28 -0.33 8.06
N HIS A 215 3.08 0.58 9.02
CA HIS A 215 1.97 0.57 9.98
C HIS A 215 0.85 1.54 9.60
N HIS A 216 0.93 2.19 8.42
CA HIS A 216 -0.08 3.15 7.99
C HIS A 216 -1.48 2.48 7.92
N PRO A 217 -2.53 3.10 8.48
CA PRO A 217 -3.84 2.46 8.66
C PRO A 217 -4.51 1.99 7.36
N VAL A 218 -4.18 2.62 6.23
CA VAL A 218 -4.76 2.32 4.90
C VAL A 218 -3.76 1.61 3.98
N TRP A 219 -2.48 1.97 4.07
CA TRP A 219 -1.44 1.65 3.07
C TRP A 219 -0.29 0.82 3.62
N GLY A 220 -0.26 0.62 4.93
CA GLY A 220 0.68 -0.27 5.58
C GLY A 220 0.46 -1.71 5.11
N GLN A 221 1.44 -2.56 5.40
CA GLN A 221 1.18 -3.97 5.25
C GLN A 221 0.04 -4.33 6.20
N PRO A 222 -0.93 -5.18 5.79
CA PRO A 222 -1.89 -5.70 6.74
C PRO A 222 -1.07 -6.36 7.85
N GLN A 223 -1.02 -5.74 9.03
CA GLN A 223 -0.67 -6.46 10.24
C GLN A 223 -1.59 -7.67 10.19
N ALA A 224 -1.03 -8.86 9.96
CA ALA A 224 -1.78 -10.09 10.14
C ALA A 224 -2.42 -9.93 11.51
N LYS A 225 -3.76 -9.77 11.55
CA LYS A 225 -4.53 -9.48 12.77
C LYS A 225 -3.89 -10.31 13.86
N SER A 226 -3.20 -9.66 14.81
CA SER A 226 -2.65 -10.40 15.93
C SER A 226 -3.85 -11.11 16.53
N LYS A 227 -3.88 -12.45 16.47
CA LYS A 227 -4.97 -13.24 17.03
C LYS A 227 -5.22 -12.68 18.43
N PRO A 228 -6.47 -12.40 18.84
CA PRO A 228 -6.73 -12.01 20.21
C PRO A 228 -6.04 -13.05 21.10
N ARG A 229 -5.09 -12.61 21.93
CA ARG A 229 -4.51 -13.51 22.93
C ARG A 229 -5.70 -14.07 23.72
N PRO A 230 -5.90 -15.40 23.76
CA PRO A 230 -6.90 -15.94 24.66
C PRO A 230 -6.47 -15.51 26.06
N TRP A 231 -7.41 -14.90 26.78
CA TRP A 231 -7.27 -14.56 28.17
C TRP A 231 -6.62 -15.71 28.93
N VAL A 232 -5.53 -15.43 29.64
CA VAL A 232 -4.90 -16.38 30.56
C VAL A 232 -5.89 -16.60 31.71
N SER A 233 -6.76 -17.58 31.53
CA SER A 233 -7.64 -18.12 32.57
C SER A 233 -7.35 -19.60 32.72
N SER A 234 -6.13 -19.90 33.16
CA SER A 234 -5.76 -21.11 33.93
C SER A 234 -4.25 -21.12 34.10
N GLN A 235 -3.76 -20.54 35.19
CA GLN A 235 -2.49 -20.99 35.75
C GLN A 235 -2.71 -22.42 36.24
N SER A 236 -2.10 -23.40 35.58
CA SER A 236 -2.00 -24.75 36.12
C SER A 236 -0.94 -24.75 37.21
N ARG A 237 -1.39 -25.00 38.44
CA ARG A 237 -0.61 -25.21 39.67
C ARG A 237 0.51 -26.26 39.45
N PRO A 238 1.67 -26.17 40.14
CA PRO A 238 2.75 -27.15 39.97
C PRO A 238 2.32 -28.55 40.43
N GLY A 239 2.80 -29.57 39.70
CA GLY A 239 2.34 -30.96 39.77
C GLY A 239 2.72 -31.74 41.04
N PRO A 240 2.11 -32.92 41.27
CA PRO A 240 2.36 -33.73 42.45
C PRO A 240 3.63 -34.58 42.32
N ALA A 241 4.24 -34.84 43.48
CA ALA A 241 5.47 -35.60 43.65
C ALA A 241 5.34 -37.09 43.29
N ALA A 242 6.47 -37.68 42.87
CA ALA A 242 6.61 -39.06 42.42
C ALA A 242 6.34 -40.10 43.52
N LEU A 243 5.73 -41.23 43.13
CA LEU A 243 5.55 -42.43 43.95
C LEU A 243 6.51 -43.56 43.50
N PRO A 244 6.96 -44.44 44.42
CA PRO A 244 7.99 -45.46 44.19
C PRO A 244 7.46 -46.75 43.52
N PRO A 245 8.32 -47.66 43.04
CA PRO A 245 7.93 -48.72 42.12
C PRO A 245 7.36 -49.95 42.84
N ALA A 246 6.37 -50.58 42.22
CA ALA A 246 5.84 -51.88 42.64
C ALA A 246 6.23 -53.00 41.66
N ARG A 247 6.57 -54.14 42.25
CA ARG A 247 7.12 -55.37 41.64
C ARG A 247 6.18 -56.11 40.70
N ALA A 248 6.82 -56.87 39.81
CA ALA A 248 6.27 -57.83 38.85
C ALA A 248 5.35 -58.89 39.45
N VAL A 249 4.34 -59.32 38.68
CA VAL A 249 3.95 -60.72 38.36
C VAL A 249 2.90 -60.68 37.23
N GLY A 250 2.98 -61.60 36.25
CA GLY A 250 1.78 -62.15 35.61
C GLY A 250 1.67 -62.04 34.09
N SER A 251 2.31 -62.98 33.40
CA SER A 251 2.00 -63.56 32.08
C SER A 251 0.79 -63.02 31.28
N SER A 252 1.08 -62.57 30.06
CA SER A 252 0.14 -62.36 28.95
C SER A 252 -0.59 -63.66 28.53
N PRO A 253 -1.82 -63.59 28.02
CA PRO A 253 -2.31 -64.54 27.04
C PRO A 253 -1.97 -64.03 25.62
N ALA A 254 -1.23 -64.83 24.88
CA ALA A 254 -0.93 -64.62 23.47
C ALA A 254 -2.19 -64.87 22.63
N TRP A 255 -2.54 -63.89 21.80
CA TRP A 255 -3.61 -63.99 20.82
C TRP A 255 -3.22 -65.02 19.75
N HIS A 256 -4.00 -66.08 19.57
CA HIS A 256 -3.75 -67.12 18.57
C HIS A 256 -4.73 -67.00 17.39
N HIS A 257 -4.18 -67.07 16.18
CA HIS A 257 -4.83 -66.86 14.89
C HIS A 257 -5.73 -68.04 14.46
N ARG A 258 -6.47 -68.65 15.41
CA ARG A 258 -7.32 -69.82 15.21
C ARG A 258 -8.70 -69.80 15.90
N ASP A 259 -9.11 -68.70 16.53
CA ASP A 259 -10.50 -68.52 16.97
C ASP A 259 -11.41 -68.05 15.81
N LEU A 260 -11.31 -68.81 14.71
CA LEU A 260 -12.05 -68.71 13.48
C LEU A 260 -13.38 -69.49 13.63
N PHE A 261 -14.48 -68.79 13.42
CA PHE A 261 -15.86 -69.26 13.18
C PHE A 261 -16.65 -69.79 14.38
N SER A 262 -17.65 -69.00 14.78
CA SER A 262 -18.94 -69.52 15.26
C SER A 262 -20.06 -68.60 14.75
N HIS A 263 -20.92 -69.17 13.91
CA HIS A 263 -22.12 -68.54 13.37
C HIS A 263 -23.19 -68.38 14.45
N ALA A 264 -23.94 -67.29 14.41
CA ALA A 264 -25.33 -67.26 14.86
C ALA A 264 -26.14 -66.29 13.99
N VAL A 265 -27.21 -66.83 13.39
CA VAL A 265 -28.24 -66.16 12.59
C VAL A 265 -29.43 -65.82 13.51
N ALA A 266 -29.99 -64.61 13.36
CA ALA A 266 -31.42 -64.25 13.47
C ALA A 266 -31.50 -62.71 13.66
N GLY A 267 -32.42 -61.93 13.10
CA GLY A 267 -33.56 -62.17 12.22
C GLY A 267 -34.08 -60.80 11.76
N ARG A 268 -34.66 -60.78 10.56
CA ARG A 268 -35.27 -59.59 9.92
C ARG A 268 -36.73 -59.48 10.37
N PRO A 269 -37.29 -58.27 10.46
CA PRO A 269 -38.59 -58.06 9.81
C PRO A 269 -38.58 -56.93 8.78
N THR A 270 -39.61 -57.00 7.94
CA THR A 270 -39.73 -56.50 6.57
C THR A 270 -40.75 -55.36 6.48
N ALA A 271 -40.51 -54.45 5.52
CA ALA A 271 -41.45 -53.57 4.81
C ALA A 271 -42.14 -52.44 5.62
N ALA A 272 -42.55 -51.30 5.04
CA ALA A 272 -42.87 -51.03 3.64
C ALA A 272 -42.60 -49.56 3.25
N ILE A 273 -42.16 -49.38 2.01
CA ILE A 273 -42.32 -48.17 1.19
C ILE A 273 -43.58 -48.38 0.35
N PRO A 274 -44.36 -47.32 0.08
CA PRO A 274 -44.99 -47.17 -1.22
C PRO A 274 -44.46 -45.94 -1.94
N ALA A 275 -44.03 -46.19 -3.17
CA ALA A 275 -43.75 -45.22 -4.21
C ALA A 275 -45.06 -44.79 -4.91
N GLY A 276 -45.03 -43.63 -5.57
CA GLY A 276 -45.94 -43.34 -6.69
C GLY A 276 -46.40 -41.89 -6.76
N GLY A 277 -45.99 -41.17 -7.81
CA GLY A 277 -46.48 -39.85 -8.21
C GLY A 277 -47.93 -39.88 -8.77
N PRO A 278 -48.35 -39.04 -9.76
CA PRO A 278 -47.57 -38.16 -10.64
C PRO A 278 -48.13 -36.71 -10.80
N ARG A 279 -47.33 -35.90 -11.52
CA ARG A 279 -47.69 -34.85 -12.50
C ARG A 279 -49.04 -34.13 -12.38
N ARG A 280 -48.95 -32.80 -12.22
CA ARG A 280 -49.66 -31.83 -13.08
C ARG A 280 -48.67 -30.76 -13.51
#